data_AF-A0A0S8FP08-F1
#
_entry.id   AF-A0A0S8FP08-F1
#
_cell.length_a   1.000
_cell.length_b   1.000
_cell.length_c   1.000
_cell.angle_alpha   90.00
_cell.angle_beta   90.00
_cell.angle_gamma   90.00
#
_symmetry.space_group_name_H-M   'P 1'
#
loop_
_entity.id
_entity.type
_entity.pdbx_description
1 polymer ?
#
loop_
_entity_poly.entity_id
_entity_poly.type
_entity_poly.pdbx_seq_one_letter_code
_entity_poly.pdbx_strand_id
1 'polypeptide(L)'
;MRAFFFHPELRQELGPRLHYAISLLNMDETKGINELSSIVDDFPELPDSIKAEIARLYVQVNRHYLAINLLSDTEEKELLGLIYLLDDQPSNARNTFVEAGDYEMAGQINEFIKGPQKSEKTAVLLSLFLPGLGQTYAGNVSQGAMDFFLNLGSAYLFYNALRQHKYVDAGLVFFFLLNRFYMGSLHNAQELAFEYNEKQRREWLKIMLKKYFSSTEVD
;
A
#
# COMPACT_ATOMS: atom_id res chain seq x y z
N MET A 1 -31.11 -5.56 -13.21
CA MET A 1 -30.75 -5.79 -14.63
C MET A 1 -31.92 -5.71 -15.61
N ARG A 2 -33.14 -6.22 -15.31
CA ARG A 2 -34.29 -6.16 -16.25
C ARG A 2 -34.91 -4.76 -16.46
N ALA A 3 -34.78 -3.84 -15.49
CA ALA A 3 -35.43 -2.52 -15.55
C ALA A 3 -35.05 -1.71 -16.80
N PHE A 4 -33.74 -1.57 -17.13
CA PHE A 4 -33.28 -0.81 -18.31
C PHE A 4 -33.58 -1.46 -19.66
N PHE A 5 -33.94 -2.74 -19.68
CA PHE A 5 -34.41 -3.40 -20.91
C PHE A 5 -35.85 -3.00 -21.23
N PHE A 6 -36.68 -2.84 -20.19
CA PHE A 6 -38.08 -2.45 -20.34
C PHE A 6 -38.28 -0.93 -20.32
N HIS A 7 -37.33 -0.18 -19.78
CA HIS A 7 -37.36 1.28 -19.61
C HIS A 7 -36.02 1.90 -20.03
N PRO A 8 -35.75 2.01 -21.35
CA PRO A 8 -34.50 2.58 -21.86
C PRO A 8 -34.30 4.06 -21.48
N GLU A 9 -35.38 4.80 -21.24
CA GLU A 9 -35.38 6.21 -20.79
C GLU A 9 -34.60 6.43 -19.49
N LEU A 10 -34.59 5.43 -18.59
CA LEU A 10 -33.88 5.51 -17.32
C LEU A 10 -32.36 5.64 -17.49
N ARG A 11 -31.80 5.32 -18.67
CA ARG A 11 -30.35 5.50 -18.95
C ARG A 11 -29.94 6.97 -19.03
N GLN A 12 -30.90 7.86 -19.24
CA GLN A 12 -30.66 9.31 -19.30
C GLN A 12 -30.77 9.98 -17.93
N GLU A 13 -31.25 9.25 -16.92
CA GLU A 13 -31.41 9.77 -15.57
C GLU A 13 -30.24 9.31 -14.68
N LEU A 14 -29.61 10.28 -14.01
CA LEU A 14 -28.44 10.03 -13.15
C LEU A 14 -28.74 9.05 -12.01
N GLY A 15 -29.84 9.26 -11.27
CA GLY A 15 -30.17 8.48 -10.08
C GLY A 15 -30.34 6.97 -10.35
N PRO A 16 -31.26 6.57 -11.26
CA PRO A 16 -31.42 5.16 -11.65
C PRO A 16 -30.13 4.52 -12.13
N ARG A 17 -29.33 5.27 -12.89
CA ARG A 17 -28.07 4.78 -13.46
C ARG A 17 -26.98 4.60 -12.40
N LEU A 18 -26.91 5.49 -11.42
CA LEU A 18 -26.02 5.33 -10.27
C LEU A 18 -26.39 4.10 -9.43
N HIS A 19 -27.68 3.91 -9.13
CA HIS A 19 -28.15 2.69 -8.46
C HIS A 19 -27.82 1.42 -9.25
N TYR A 20 -27.90 1.50 -10.58
CA TYR A 20 -27.50 0.40 -11.46
C TYR A 20 -26.01 0.12 -11.39
N ALA A 21 -25.17 1.15 -11.46
CA ALA A 21 -23.72 1.02 -11.34
C ALA A 21 -23.31 0.40 -10.01
N ILE A 22 -23.93 0.81 -8.89
CA ILE A 22 -23.72 0.21 -7.57
C ILE A 22 -24.14 -1.26 -7.55
N SER A 23 -25.30 -1.59 -8.13
CA SER A 23 -25.72 -2.99 -8.27
C SER A 23 -24.74 -3.81 -9.11
N LEU A 24 -24.15 -3.22 -10.16
CA LEU A 24 -23.14 -3.88 -10.98
C LEU A 24 -21.84 -4.06 -10.20
N LEU A 25 -21.36 -3.06 -9.46
CA LEU A 25 -20.16 -3.19 -8.62
C LEU A 25 -20.24 -4.38 -7.67
N ASN A 26 -21.41 -4.60 -7.06
CA ASN A 26 -21.65 -5.71 -6.15
C ASN A 26 -21.68 -7.09 -6.84
N MET A 27 -21.95 -7.14 -8.15
CA MET A 27 -22.04 -8.39 -8.92
C MET A 27 -20.75 -8.68 -9.72
N ASP A 28 -20.14 -7.65 -10.25
CA ASP A 28 -19.03 -7.66 -11.19
C ASP A 28 -18.34 -6.29 -11.16
N GLU A 29 -17.26 -6.21 -10.37
CA GLU A 29 -16.49 -4.97 -10.15
C GLU A 29 -16.13 -4.25 -11.45
N THR A 30 -15.73 -5.01 -12.49
CA THR A 30 -15.30 -4.43 -13.76
C THR A 30 -16.46 -3.75 -14.47
N LYS A 31 -17.63 -4.39 -14.52
CA LYS A 31 -18.83 -3.78 -15.13
C LYS A 31 -19.31 -2.58 -14.35
N GLY A 32 -19.25 -2.64 -13.02
CA GLY A 32 -19.62 -1.52 -12.16
C GLY A 32 -18.72 -0.31 -12.38
N ILE A 33 -17.40 -0.50 -12.42
CA ILE A 33 -16.43 0.57 -12.72
C ILE A 33 -16.69 1.16 -14.10
N ASN A 34 -16.88 0.33 -15.11
CA ASN A 34 -17.14 0.79 -16.48
C ASN A 34 -18.43 1.63 -16.56
N GLU A 35 -19.49 1.21 -15.85
CA GLU A 35 -20.73 1.99 -15.79
C GLU A 35 -20.53 3.32 -15.06
N LEU A 36 -19.79 3.35 -13.93
CA LEU A 36 -19.46 4.58 -13.24
C LEU A 36 -18.64 5.54 -14.11
N SER A 37 -17.65 5.04 -14.84
CA SER A 37 -16.86 5.87 -15.76
C SER A 37 -17.75 6.44 -16.87
N SER A 38 -18.65 5.62 -17.42
CA SER A 38 -19.62 6.08 -18.41
C SER A 38 -20.60 7.12 -17.87
N ILE A 39 -21.02 7.03 -16.59
CA ILE A 39 -21.81 8.08 -15.94
C ILE A 39 -21.02 9.39 -15.89
N VAL A 40 -19.74 9.36 -15.48
CA VAL A 40 -18.90 10.56 -15.42
C VAL A 40 -18.76 11.21 -16.80
N ASP A 41 -18.58 10.41 -17.85
CA ASP A 41 -18.45 10.90 -19.23
C ASP A 41 -19.77 11.45 -19.80
N ASP A 42 -20.90 10.79 -19.52
CA ASP A 42 -22.20 11.18 -20.06
C ASP A 42 -22.81 12.38 -19.32
N PHE A 43 -22.35 12.67 -18.10
CA PHE A 43 -22.80 13.79 -17.27
C PHE A 43 -21.60 14.68 -16.89
N PRO A 44 -21.10 15.55 -17.79
CA PRO A 44 -19.92 16.36 -17.50
C PRO A 44 -20.14 17.40 -16.37
N GLU A 45 -21.38 17.84 -16.16
CA GLU A 45 -21.75 18.81 -15.12
C GLU A 45 -22.32 18.13 -13.86
N LEU A 46 -21.66 17.06 -13.39
CA LEU A 46 -22.05 16.41 -12.14
C LEU A 46 -21.84 17.35 -10.94
N PRO A 47 -22.82 17.44 -10.02
CA PRO A 47 -22.62 18.11 -8.73
C PRO A 47 -21.46 17.48 -7.96
N ASP A 48 -20.70 18.30 -7.23
CA ASP A 48 -19.54 17.86 -6.45
C ASP A 48 -19.90 16.75 -5.43
N SER A 49 -21.09 16.81 -4.83
CA SER A 49 -21.59 15.77 -3.93
C SER A 49 -21.73 14.39 -4.61
N ILE A 50 -22.13 14.36 -5.88
CA ILE A 50 -22.22 13.11 -6.65
C ILE A 50 -20.83 12.65 -7.08
N LYS A 51 -19.94 13.56 -7.47
CA LYS A 51 -18.54 13.24 -7.74
C LYS A 51 -17.87 12.62 -6.50
N ALA A 52 -18.13 13.16 -5.32
CA ALA A 52 -17.67 12.61 -4.04
C ALA A 52 -18.22 11.21 -3.78
N GLU A 53 -19.50 10.96 -4.05
CA GLU A 53 -20.11 9.62 -3.91
C GLU A 53 -19.44 8.61 -4.84
N ILE A 54 -19.28 8.95 -6.12
CA ILE A 54 -18.61 8.08 -7.11
C ILE A 54 -17.13 7.85 -6.71
N ALA A 55 -16.45 8.88 -6.23
CA ALA A 55 -15.08 8.76 -5.74
C ALA A 55 -14.98 7.79 -4.56
N ARG A 56 -15.92 7.82 -3.60
CA ARG A 56 -15.98 6.84 -2.49
C ARG A 56 -16.19 5.42 -3.02
N LEU A 57 -17.02 5.23 -4.05
CA LEU A 57 -17.19 3.93 -4.70
C LEU A 57 -15.89 3.45 -5.36
N TYR A 58 -15.16 4.32 -6.04
CA TYR A 58 -13.84 4.00 -6.60
C TYR A 58 -12.82 3.61 -5.51
N VAL A 59 -12.83 4.29 -4.37
CA VAL A 59 -11.99 3.94 -3.22
C VAL A 59 -12.32 2.54 -2.68
N GLN A 60 -13.61 2.18 -2.57
CA GLN A 60 -14.03 0.87 -2.09
C GLN A 60 -13.49 -0.29 -2.95
N VAL A 61 -13.31 -0.05 -4.26
CA VAL A 61 -12.75 -1.02 -5.21
C VAL A 61 -11.26 -0.78 -5.52
N ASN A 62 -10.57 -0.01 -4.67
CA ASN A 62 -9.13 0.26 -4.77
C ASN A 62 -8.72 0.89 -6.11
N ARG A 63 -9.53 1.82 -6.64
CA ARG A 63 -9.27 2.60 -7.87
C ARG A 63 -9.01 4.07 -7.52
N HIS A 64 -8.01 4.33 -6.68
CA HIS A 64 -7.70 5.67 -6.19
C HIS A 64 -7.41 6.67 -7.30
N TYR A 65 -6.71 6.27 -8.37
CA TYR A 65 -6.45 7.14 -9.53
C TYR A 65 -7.73 7.74 -10.14
N LEU A 66 -8.77 6.93 -10.31
CA LEU A 66 -10.06 7.41 -10.85
C LEU A 66 -10.74 8.38 -9.89
N ALA A 67 -10.66 8.09 -8.58
CA ALA A 67 -11.19 8.96 -7.54
C ALA A 67 -10.44 10.32 -7.47
N ILE A 68 -9.10 10.29 -7.60
CA ILE A 68 -8.25 11.49 -7.63
C ILE A 68 -8.60 12.37 -8.82
N ASN A 69 -8.64 11.79 -10.04
CA ASN A 69 -8.99 12.53 -11.24
C ASN A 69 -10.38 13.14 -11.17
N LEU A 70 -11.34 12.43 -10.56
CA LEU A 70 -12.72 12.91 -10.46
C LEU A 70 -12.85 14.12 -9.50
N LEU A 71 -11.99 14.19 -8.47
CA LEU A 71 -12.05 15.21 -7.42
C LEU A 71 -11.00 16.31 -7.55
N SER A 72 -10.07 16.24 -8.51
CA SER A 72 -8.98 17.23 -8.63
C SER A 72 -9.52 18.67 -8.75
N ASP A 73 -10.64 18.80 -9.44
CA ASP A 73 -11.25 20.08 -9.81
C ASP A 73 -12.48 20.42 -8.95
N THR A 74 -12.73 19.68 -7.87
CA THR A 74 -13.86 19.91 -6.96
C THR A 74 -13.41 20.64 -5.69
N GLU A 75 -14.39 21.15 -4.94
CA GLU A 75 -14.18 21.71 -3.60
C GLU A 75 -14.00 20.64 -2.51
N GLU A 76 -14.09 19.34 -2.86
CA GLU A 76 -13.97 18.18 -1.96
C GLU A 76 -12.51 17.88 -1.59
N LYS A 77 -11.76 18.91 -1.19
CA LYS A 77 -10.31 18.85 -0.96
C LYS A 77 -9.94 17.88 0.16
N GLU A 78 -10.74 17.79 1.21
CA GLU A 78 -10.45 16.86 2.31
C GLU A 78 -10.55 15.40 1.86
N LEU A 79 -11.62 15.02 1.15
CA LEU A 79 -11.76 13.68 0.60
C LEU A 79 -10.63 13.36 -0.39
N LEU A 80 -10.29 14.30 -1.27
CA LEU A 80 -9.15 14.17 -2.17
C LEU A 80 -7.83 13.95 -1.41
N GLY A 81 -7.60 14.71 -0.34
CA GLY A 81 -6.44 14.56 0.54
C GLY A 81 -6.35 13.17 1.18
N LEU A 82 -7.47 12.60 1.63
CA LEU A 82 -7.51 11.23 2.15
C LEU A 82 -7.22 10.19 1.08
N ILE A 83 -7.73 10.39 -0.13
CA ILE A 83 -7.48 9.47 -1.25
C ILE A 83 -6.00 9.48 -1.62
N TYR A 84 -5.34 10.63 -1.62
CA TYR A 84 -3.88 10.68 -1.79
C TYR A 84 -3.13 9.91 -0.70
N LEU A 85 -3.61 9.89 0.56
CA LEU A 85 -2.99 9.06 1.60
C LEU A 85 -3.20 7.56 1.35
N LEU A 86 -4.39 7.17 0.89
CA LEU A 86 -4.69 5.80 0.51
C LEU A 86 -3.85 5.32 -0.68
N ASP A 87 -3.55 6.23 -1.62
CA ASP A 87 -2.73 5.98 -2.80
C ASP A 87 -1.21 6.13 -2.55
N ASP A 88 -0.78 6.21 -1.29
CA ASP A 88 0.63 6.35 -0.90
C ASP A 88 1.33 7.62 -1.43
N GLN A 89 0.57 8.72 -1.54
CA GLN A 89 1.06 10.03 -1.98
C GLN A 89 0.97 11.07 -0.85
N PRO A 90 1.73 10.92 0.26
CA PRO A 90 1.58 11.76 1.44
C PRO A 90 1.94 13.23 1.20
N SER A 91 2.84 13.53 0.26
CA SER A 91 3.16 14.91 -0.11
C SER A 91 2.00 15.62 -0.80
N ASN A 92 1.30 14.93 -1.72
CA ASN A 92 0.14 15.48 -2.41
C ASN A 92 -1.01 15.66 -1.41
N ALA A 93 -1.28 14.65 -0.58
CA ALA A 93 -2.25 14.74 0.51
C ALA A 93 -2.00 15.96 1.39
N ARG A 94 -0.76 16.14 1.86
CA ARG A 94 -0.37 17.26 2.71
C ARG A 94 -0.65 18.61 2.04
N ASN A 95 -0.35 18.76 0.75
CA ASN A 95 -0.62 20.00 0.03
C ASN A 95 -2.13 20.25 -0.12
N THR A 96 -2.90 19.20 -0.45
CA THR A 96 -4.36 19.30 -0.56
C THR A 96 -5.01 19.68 0.78
N PHE A 97 -4.54 19.16 1.92
CA PHE A 97 -5.04 19.57 3.23
C PHE A 97 -4.67 21.01 3.60
N VAL A 98 -3.50 21.49 3.17
CA VAL A 98 -3.14 22.92 3.31
C VAL A 98 -4.07 23.80 2.48
N GLU A 99 -4.39 23.40 1.25
CA GLU A 99 -5.35 24.11 0.39
C GLU A 99 -6.76 24.12 1.00
N ALA A 100 -7.17 23.03 1.66
CA ALA A 100 -8.42 22.93 2.40
C ALA A 100 -8.44 23.77 3.71
N GLY A 101 -7.29 24.30 4.15
CA GLY A 101 -7.16 25.02 5.42
C GLY A 101 -7.01 24.12 6.65
N ASP A 102 -6.92 22.80 6.49
CA ASP A 102 -6.67 21.84 7.56
C ASP A 102 -5.16 21.71 7.84
N TYR A 103 -4.61 22.74 8.48
CA TYR A 103 -3.21 22.78 8.88
C TYR A 103 -2.85 21.74 9.94
N GLU A 104 -3.83 21.27 10.72
CA GLU A 104 -3.61 20.26 11.75
C GLU A 104 -3.29 18.90 11.11
N MET A 105 -4.15 18.48 10.17
CA MET A 105 -3.95 17.27 9.38
C MET A 105 -2.67 17.35 8.55
N ALA A 106 -2.44 18.48 7.87
CA ALA A 106 -1.20 18.70 7.12
C ALA A 106 0.05 18.61 8.01
N GLY A 107 -0.03 19.08 9.26
CA GLY A 107 1.02 18.95 10.27
C GLY A 107 1.31 17.49 10.62
N GLN A 108 0.26 16.70 10.88
CA GLN A 108 0.36 15.27 11.20
C GLN A 108 0.94 14.45 10.05
N ILE A 109 0.56 14.76 8.80
CA ILE A 109 1.14 14.12 7.61
C ILE A 109 2.63 14.48 7.49
N ASN A 110 3.00 15.73 7.74
CA ASN A 110 4.40 16.16 7.68
C ASN A 110 5.27 15.51 8.77
N GLU A 111 4.74 15.31 9.98
CA GLU A 111 5.41 14.52 11.02
C GLU A 111 5.60 13.07 10.59
N PHE A 112 4.61 12.45 9.97
CA PHE A 112 4.72 11.10 9.43
C PHE A 112 5.80 10.99 8.34
N ILE A 113 5.82 11.93 7.38
CA ILE A 113 6.83 11.96 6.29
C ILE A 113 8.25 12.08 6.87
N LYS A 114 8.43 12.89 7.92
CA LYS A 114 9.73 13.08 8.57
C LYS A 114 10.08 11.98 9.58
N GLY A 115 9.12 11.10 9.88
CA GLY A 115 9.28 10.03 10.85
C GLY A 115 10.40 9.07 10.47
N PRO A 116 11.01 8.39 11.45
CA PRO A 116 12.09 7.45 11.18
C PRO A 116 11.58 6.24 10.39
N GLN A 117 12.04 6.10 9.15
CA GLN A 117 11.85 4.91 8.33
C GLN A 117 13.10 4.02 8.35
N LYS A 118 12.90 2.72 8.20
CA LYS A 118 13.97 1.74 8.04
C LYS A 118 14.41 1.70 6.59
N SER A 119 15.70 1.86 6.35
CA SER A 119 16.27 1.79 5.00
C SER A 119 16.49 0.34 4.61
N GLU A 120 15.82 -0.12 3.55
CA GLU A 120 16.04 -1.43 2.93
C GLU A 120 17.51 -1.65 2.56
N LYS A 121 18.15 -0.65 1.96
CA LYS A 121 19.57 -0.71 1.57
C LYS A 121 20.48 -0.88 2.79
N THR A 122 20.16 -0.19 3.88
CA THR A 122 20.91 -0.30 5.14
C THR A 122 20.73 -1.69 5.75
N ALA A 123 19.52 -2.25 5.71
CA ALA A 123 19.27 -3.60 6.18
C ALA A 123 20.08 -4.64 5.39
N VAL A 124 20.10 -4.53 4.05
CA VAL A 124 20.93 -5.39 3.19
C VAL A 124 22.41 -5.22 3.49
N LEU A 125 22.90 -3.98 3.61
CA LEU A 125 24.31 -3.70 3.91
C LEU A 125 24.74 -4.34 5.23
N LEU A 126 23.91 -4.25 6.26
CA LEU A 126 24.18 -4.89 7.55
C LEU A 126 24.26 -6.42 7.43
N SER A 127 23.31 -7.03 6.71
CA SER A 127 23.31 -8.48 6.48
C SER A 127 24.43 -8.97 5.56
N LEU A 128 24.97 -8.09 4.70
CA LEU A 128 26.14 -8.38 3.88
C LEU A 128 27.37 -8.64 4.76
N PHE A 129 27.59 -7.80 5.77
CA PHE A 129 28.71 -7.94 6.70
C PHE A 129 28.52 -9.08 7.70
N LEU A 130 27.30 -9.22 8.23
CA LEU A 130 26.97 -10.26 9.18
C LEU A 130 25.52 -10.71 8.99
N PRO A 131 25.29 -11.94 8.50
CA PRO A 131 23.94 -12.47 8.31
C PRO A 131 23.10 -12.33 9.57
N GLY A 132 21.86 -11.88 9.42
CA GLY A 132 20.93 -11.63 10.52
C GLY A 132 20.91 -10.18 11.07
N LEU A 133 21.91 -9.34 10.78
CA LEU A 133 21.92 -7.97 11.30
C LEU A 133 20.85 -7.08 10.67
N GLY A 134 20.56 -7.22 9.38
CA GLY A 134 19.52 -6.45 8.70
C GLY A 134 18.12 -6.74 9.24
N GLN A 135 17.84 -8.00 9.54
CA GLN A 135 16.60 -8.47 10.18
C GLN A 135 16.48 -7.88 11.59
N THR A 136 17.58 -7.89 12.35
CA THR A 136 17.64 -7.27 13.68
C THR A 136 17.41 -5.76 13.61
N TYR A 137 18.00 -5.08 12.62
CA TYR A 137 17.79 -3.66 12.35
C TYR A 137 16.32 -3.32 12.02
N ALA A 138 15.64 -4.21 11.28
CA ALA A 138 14.21 -4.14 10.98
C ALA A 138 13.32 -4.51 12.18
N GLY A 139 13.90 -4.90 13.32
CA GLY A 139 13.19 -5.21 14.57
C GLY A 139 12.86 -6.69 14.76
N ASN A 140 13.29 -7.58 13.86
CA ASN A 140 13.06 -9.03 13.97
C ASN A 140 14.31 -9.77 14.44
N VAL A 141 14.54 -9.71 15.76
CA VAL A 141 15.71 -10.34 16.41
C VAL A 141 15.71 -11.86 16.24
N SER A 142 14.54 -12.50 16.32
CA SER A 142 14.43 -13.97 16.23
C SER A 142 14.85 -14.49 14.86
N GLN A 143 14.37 -13.86 13.80
CA GLN A 143 14.77 -14.21 12.43
C GLN A 143 16.23 -13.86 12.18
N GLY A 144 16.72 -12.74 12.71
CA GLY A 144 18.14 -12.39 12.67
C GLY A 144 19.04 -13.46 13.28
N ALA A 145 18.69 -13.96 14.47
CA ALA A 145 19.44 -15.03 15.12
C ALA A 145 19.42 -16.34 14.31
N MET A 146 18.26 -16.71 13.74
CA MET A 146 18.14 -17.89 12.89
C MET A 146 19.05 -17.79 11.66
N ASP A 147 19.01 -16.67 10.95
CA ASP A 147 19.80 -16.45 9.74
C ASP A 147 21.31 -16.45 10.06
N PHE A 148 21.70 -15.90 11.21
CA PHE A 148 23.08 -15.99 11.71
C PHE A 148 23.53 -17.43 11.90
N PHE A 149 22.76 -18.27 12.63
CA PHE A 149 23.15 -19.65 12.91
C PHE A 149 23.14 -20.54 11.67
N LEU A 150 22.20 -20.34 10.74
CA LEU A 150 22.16 -21.07 9.48
C LEU A 150 23.40 -20.77 8.61
N ASN A 151 23.78 -19.50 8.52
CA ASN A 151 24.97 -19.09 7.79
C ASN A 151 26.25 -19.58 8.47
N LEU A 152 26.35 -19.46 9.79
CA LEU A 152 27.50 -19.94 10.57
C LEU A 152 27.68 -21.45 10.45
N GLY A 153 26.60 -22.22 10.58
CA GLY A 153 26.61 -23.67 10.43
C GLY A 153 27.02 -24.09 9.02
N SER A 154 26.50 -23.41 7.99
CA SER A 154 26.85 -23.68 6.59
C SER A 154 28.32 -23.37 6.29
N ALA A 155 28.83 -22.24 6.81
CA ALA A 155 30.23 -21.86 6.67
C ALA A 155 31.16 -22.86 7.39
N TYR A 156 30.76 -23.33 8.57
CA TYR A 156 31.49 -24.36 9.31
C TYR A 156 31.56 -25.68 8.53
N LEU A 157 30.44 -26.16 7.98
CA LEU A 157 30.39 -27.38 7.17
C LEU A 157 31.28 -27.25 5.92
N PHE A 158 31.23 -26.09 5.24
CA PHE A 158 32.05 -25.81 4.07
C PHE A 158 33.54 -25.85 4.42
N TYR A 159 33.94 -25.15 5.48
CA TYR A 159 35.32 -25.12 5.98
C TYR A 159 35.81 -26.52 6.37
N ASN A 160 34.99 -27.30 7.06
CA ASN A 160 35.33 -28.65 7.47
C ASN A 160 35.52 -29.60 6.27
N ALA A 161 34.67 -29.51 5.24
CA ALA A 161 34.82 -30.28 4.00
C ALA A 161 36.12 -29.93 3.26
N LEU A 162 36.47 -28.64 3.18
CA LEU A 162 37.75 -28.19 2.60
C LEU A 162 38.96 -28.72 3.37
N ARG A 163 38.93 -28.67 4.71
CA ARG A 163 40.02 -29.18 5.56
C ARG A 163 40.25 -30.68 5.39
N GLN A 164 39.19 -31.43 5.09
CA GLN A 164 39.24 -32.88 4.84
C GLN A 164 39.53 -33.25 3.37
N HIS A 165 39.84 -32.27 2.50
CA HIS A 165 40.05 -32.47 1.06
C HIS A 165 38.84 -33.09 0.33
N LYS A 166 37.62 -32.94 0.88
CA LYS A 166 36.37 -33.43 0.30
C LYS A 166 35.76 -32.36 -0.61
N TYR A 167 36.40 -32.12 -1.76
CA TYR A 167 36.06 -30.99 -2.63
C TYR A 167 34.65 -31.07 -3.25
N VAL A 168 34.18 -32.28 -3.56
CA VAL A 168 32.80 -32.48 -4.06
C VAL A 168 31.78 -32.09 -2.98
N ASP A 169 31.96 -32.59 -1.76
CA ASP A 169 31.11 -32.25 -0.61
C ASP A 169 31.16 -30.74 -0.31
N ALA A 170 32.34 -30.13 -0.37
CA ALA A 170 32.50 -28.69 -0.19
C ALA A 170 31.73 -27.89 -1.25
N GLY A 171 31.78 -28.33 -2.52
CA GLY A 171 30.96 -27.75 -3.59
C GLY A 171 29.47 -27.86 -3.31
N LEU A 172 28.99 -29.04 -2.91
CA LEU A 172 27.58 -29.24 -2.57
C LEU A 172 27.14 -28.35 -1.40
N VAL A 173 27.92 -28.29 -0.33
CA VAL A 173 27.63 -27.43 0.83
C VAL A 173 27.62 -25.96 0.42
N PHE A 174 28.56 -25.51 -0.41
CA PHE A 174 28.61 -24.14 -0.88
C PHE A 174 27.34 -23.77 -1.67
N PHE A 175 26.97 -24.56 -2.69
CA PHE A 175 25.85 -24.24 -3.56
C PHE A 175 24.49 -24.39 -2.86
N PHE A 176 24.30 -25.46 -2.08
CA PHE A 176 22.98 -25.78 -1.52
C PHE A 176 22.73 -25.17 -0.14
N LEU A 177 23.78 -24.90 0.65
CA LEU A 177 23.63 -24.36 2.01
C LEU A 177 24.15 -22.93 2.07
N LEU A 178 25.46 -22.72 1.89
CA LEU A 178 26.08 -21.42 2.17
C LEU A 178 25.53 -20.32 1.25
N ASN A 179 25.50 -20.54 -0.07
CA ASN A 179 24.98 -19.56 -1.02
C ASN A 179 23.48 -19.30 -0.80
N ARG A 180 22.70 -20.37 -0.58
CA ARG A 180 21.26 -20.30 -0.34
C ARG A 180 20.92 -19.45 0.89
N PHE A 181 21.53 -19.77 2.04
CA PHE A 181 21.22 -19.06 3.29
C PHE A 181 21.80 -17.66 3.32
N TYR A 182 22.94 -17.42 2.66
CA TYR A 182 23.51 -16.08 2.56
C TYR A 182 22.61 -15.16 1.74
N MET A 183 22.22 -15.57 0.53
CA MET A 183 21.31 -14.79 -0.32
C MET A 183 19.93 -14.63 0.32
N GLY A 184 19.41 -15.69 0.96
CA GLY A 184 18.17 -15.61 1.72
C GLY A 184 18.23 -14.57 2.84
N SER A 185 19.33 -14.49 3.60
CA SER A 185 19.51 -13.48 4.64
C SER A 185 19.54 -12.05 4.09
N LEU A 186 20.03 -11.81 2.87
CA LEU A 186 20.00 -10.48 2.26
C LEU A 186 18.57 -10.09 1.84
N HIS A 187 17.87 -11.02 1.21
CA HIS A 187 16.49 -10.81 0.76
C HIS A 187 15.54 -10.59 1.94
N ASN A 188 15.60 -11.45 2.96
CA ASN A 188 14.80 -11.32 4.18
C ASN A 188 15.04 -9.98 4.89
N ALA A 189 16.30 -9.51 4.95
CA ALA A 189 16.61 -8.22 5.55
C ALA A 189 15.95 -7.05 4.82
N GLN A 190 15.93 -7.11 3.48
CA GLN A 190 15.25 -6.11 2.66
C GLN A 190 13.74 -6.13 2.92
N GLU A 191 13.12 -7.30 2.79
CA GLU A 191 11.67 -7.49 2.94
C GLU A 191 11.19 -7.03 4.31
N LEU A 192 11.87 -7.41 5.39
CA LEU A 192 11.48 -7.00 6.75
C LEU A 192 11.60 -5.49 6.99
N ALA A 193 12.57 -4.82 6.37
CA ALA A 193 12.69 -3.36 6.47
C ALA A 193 11.52 -2.66 5.77
N PHE A 194 11.12 -3.17 4.59
CA PHE A 194 9.93 -2.72 3.88
C PHE A 194 8.66 -2.97 4.69
N GLU A 195 8.45 -4.19 5.18
CA GLU A 195 7.28 -4.56 5.98
C GLU A 195 7.17 -3.76 7.27
N TYR A 196 8.30 -3.45 7.92
CA TYR A 196 8.32 -2.58 9.09
C TYR A 196 7.72 -1.22 8.76
N ASN A 197 8.16 -0.59 7.67
CA ASN A 197 7.67 0.72 7.26
C ASN A 197 6.20 0.67 6.87
N GLU A 198 5.80 -0.33 6.08
CA GLU A 198 4.40 -0.52 5.70
C GLU A 198 3.49 -0.75 6.90
N LYS A 199 3.96 -1.47 7.93
CA LYS A 199 3.22 -1.61 9.18
C LYS A 199 3.05 -0.27 9.89
N GLN A 200 4.11 0.55 10.00
CA GLN A 200 3.99 1.88 10.59
C GLN A 200 3.01 2.76 9.81
N ARG A 201 3.07 2.72 8.48
CA ARG A 201 2.16 3.46 7.59
C ARG A 201 0.71 3.04 7.80
N ARG A 202 0.41 1.73 7.79
CA ARG A 202 -0.96 1.22 7.97
C ARG A 202 -1.54 1.58 9.33
N GLU A 203 -0.76 1.46 10.40
CA GLU A 203 -1.23 1.83 11.75
C GLU A 203 -1.49 3.33 11.85
N TRP A 204 -0.58 4.16 11.33
CA TRP A 204 -0.77 5.61 11.27
C TRP A 204 -2.01 5.98 10.46
N LEU A 205 -2.15 5.44 9.25
CA LEU A 205 -3.29 5.71 8.37
C LEU A 205 -4.62 5.31 9.00
N LYS A 206 -4.67 4.18 9.71
CA LYS A 206 -5.86 3.74 10.44
C LYS A 206 -6.27 4.74 11.53
N ILE A 207 -5.31 5.31 12.25
CA ILE A 207 -5.57 6.35 13.27
C ILE A 207 -6.13 7.60 12.58
N MET A 208 -5.51 8.02 11.48
CA MET A 208 -5.92 9.20 10.71
C MET A 208 -7.33 9.08 10.15
N LEU A 209 -7.64 7.98 9.47
CA LEU A 209 -8.97 7.73 8.91
C LEU A 209 -10.04 7.66 9.99
N LYS A 210 -9.74 7.00 11.12
CA LYS A 210 -10.69 6.93 12.24
C LYS A 210 -10.99 8.34 12.78
N LYS A 211 -9.96 9.17 12.97
CA LYS A 211 -10.15 10.53 13.46
C LYS A 211 -11.06 11.34 12.54
N TYR A 212 -10.81 11.27 11.23
CA TYR A 212 -11.56 12.03 10.22
C TYR A 212 -13.01 11.56 10.05
N PHE A 213 -13.24 10.24 9.98
CA PHE A 213 -14.60 9.71 9.83
C PHE A 213 -15.42 9.78 11.14
N SER A 214 -14.79 9.79 12.31
CA SER A 214 -15.50 10.00 13.58
C SER A 214 -15.85 11.47 13.84
N SER A 215 -15.14 12.44 13.26
CA SER A 215 -15.51 13.86 13.35
C SER A 215 -16.65 14.26 12.42
N THR A 216 -16.88 13.52 11.33
CA THR A 216 -17.95 13.78 10.36
C THR A 216 -19.32 13.21 10.74
N GLU A 217 -19.42 12.40 11.80
CA GLU A 217 -20.71 11.88 12.32
C GLU A 217 -21.31 12.76 13.44
N VAL A 218 -20.68 13.90 13.80
CA VAL A 218 -21.06 14.72 14.98
C VAL A 218 -21.71 16.07 14.61
N ASP A 219 -21.81 16.41 13.32
CA ASP A 219 -22.48 17.64 12.83
C ASP A 219 -23.72 17.33 11.98
#